data_AF-A0A8S8ZSF5-F1
#
_entry.id   AF-A0A8S8ZSF5-F1
#
_cell.length_a   1.000
_cell.length_b   1.000
_cell.length_c   1.000
_cell.angle_alpha   90.00
_cell.angle_beta   90.00
_cell.angle_gamma   90.00
#
_symmetry.space_group_name_H-M   'P 1'
#
loop_
_entity.id
_entity.type
_entity.pdbx_description
1 polymer ?
#
loop_
_entity_poly.entity_id
_entity_poly.type
_entity_poly.pdbx_seq_one_letter_code
_entity_poly.pdbx_strand_id
1 'polypeptide(L)'
;MTAFEGHLSFLFGIWTDSPGLTSFLEEDLTFESLQSSFVFKAVEYREHHQHRGSSFRADCWPELPLFIFCDDPQRPLSESPSGPPSRLLSVHSLQGNFELPPPSASSPNRIKPTATMSTFGQYFRVTTYGESHCKSVGCIVDGVPPGMELTEDDIQPQMTRRRPGQSAITTPRNEKDRVIIQSGTEFGVTLGTPIGMLVMNEDQRPKDYGNKTMDMYPRPSHADWTYLEKYGVKASSGGGRSSARETIGRVAAGAIAEKYLKLAYGVEIVAFVSSVGSEHLFPPTAEHPSPSTNPEFLKLVNSITRETVDSYLPVRCPDAEANKRMEDLITKFRDNHDSIGGTVTCVIRNVPSGLGEPAFDKLEALLAHAMLSIPATKGFEVGSGFGGCEVPGSIHNDPFVSAENTENPPSVAASGAARNGIPRPKLTTKTNFSGGIQGGISNGAPIYFRVGFKPAATIGQEQTTATYDGSSEGVLAAKGRHDPSVVPRAVPIVEAMAALVIMDAVLAQQARHTAKSLLPPLKQTINSGKDTVGNGVSENVQESDLKQ
;
A
#
# COMPACT_ATOMS: atom_id res chain seq x y z
N MET A 1 1.74 -10.96 -55.21
CA MET A 1 1.93 -10.55 -56.62
C MET A 1 0.68 -9.75 -57.00
N THR A 2 0.75 -8.50 -57.46
CA THR A 2 1.88 -7.58 -57.71
C THR A 2 1.73 -6.27 -56.90
N ALA A 3 2.65 -5.31 -57.04
CA ALA A 3 2.77 -4.11 -56.19
C ALA A 3 3.20 -2.86 -57.00
N PHE A 4 3.65 -1.80 -56.30
CA PHE A 4 4.01 -0.45 -56.73
C PHE A 4 2.80 0.48 -57.00
N GLU A 5 2.67 1.73 -56.52
CA GLU A 5 3.52 2.82 -55.96
C GLU A 5 3.55 4.05 -56.87
N GLY A 6 3.52 5.25 -56.28
CA GLY A 6 3.60 6.56 -56.95
C GLY A 6 3.51 7.71 -55.94
N HIS A 7 4.30 8.78 -56.11
CA HIS A 7 4.63 9.76 -55.05
C HIS A 7 4.26 11.23 -55.38
N LEU A 8 3.93 11.97 -54.31
CA LEU A 8 4.12 13.42 -54.04
C LEU A 8 3.38 14.55 -54.82
N SER A 9 2.85 15.50 -54.00
CA SER A 9 2.89 16.98 -54.10
C SER A 9 2.25 17.71 -55.30
N PHE A 10 1.46 18.79 -55.10
CA PHE A 10 2.01 20.10 -54.66
C PHE A 10 0.97 21.16 -54.21
N LEU A 11 1.47 22.14 -53.42
CA LEU A 11 1.07 23.56 -53.28
C LEU A 11 -0.20 24.01 -52.52
N PHE A 12 -0.07 25.20 -51.92
CA PHE A 12 -1.07 26.01 -51.21
C PHE A 12 -1.86 26.93 -52.16
N GLY A 13 -3.10 27.26 -51.77
CA GLY A 13 -3.74 28.58 -52.00
C GLY A 13 -4.09 29.16 -50.62
N ILE A 14 -3.74 30.39 -50.24
CA ILE A 14 -4.12 31.70 -50.83
C ILE A 14 -5.62 31.97 -50.67
N TRP A 15 -5.93 32.86 -49.73
CA TRP A 15 -7.06 33.81 -49.83
C TRP A 15 -6.56 35.15 -49.28
N THR A 16 -6.86 36.23 -49.98
CA THR A 16 -6.42 37.60 -49.67
C THR A 16 -7.60 38.56 -49.76
N ASP A 17 -7.41 39.79 -49.27
CA ASP A 17 -8.22 40.98 -49.57
C ASP A 17 -9.65 41.03 -48.98
N SER A 18 -10.22 42.18 -48.60
CA SER A 18 -9.75 43.56 -48.34
C SER A 18 -10.97 44.37 -47.80
N PRO A 19 -10.95 45.71 -47.58
CA PRO A 19 -9.94 46.56 -46.92
C PRO A 19 -10.53 47.60 -45.92
N GLY A 20 -9.66 48.18 -45.08
CA GLY A 20 -9.56 49.65 -44.90
C GLY A 20 -10.47 50.43 -43.93
N LEU A 21 -9.84 51.13 -42.97
CA LEU A 21 -9.87 52.61 -42.93
C LEU A 21 -8.63 53.17 -42.20
N THR A 22 -8.11 54.30 -42.69
CA THR A 22 -7.10 55.19 -42.04
C THR A 22 -7.82 56.35 -41.32
N SER A 23 -7.25 57.22 -40.48
CA SER A 23 -5.88 57.54 -39.96
C SER A 23 -6.05 58.28 -38.61
N PHE A 24 -5.07 58.36 -37.70
CA PHE A 24 -4.11 59.49 -37.62
C PHE A 24 -3.04 59.23 -36.52
N LEU A 25 -1.79 59.65 -36.82
CA LEU A 25 -0.70 60.24 -36.02
C LEU A 25 -0.85 60.37 -34.47
N GLU A 26 0.21 60.34 -33.64
CA GLU A 26 1.67 60.40 -33.89
C GLU A 26 2.47 59.85 -32.66
N GLU A 27 3.71 59.38 -32.90
CA GLU A 27 4.87 59.20 -31.97
C GLU A 27 4.69 58.39 -30.64
N ASP A 28 5.67 57.61 -30.15
CA ASP A 28 7.10 57.50 -30.50
C ASP A 28 7.64 56.05 -30.43
N LEU A 29 8.81 55.77 -31.03
CA LEU A 29 9.46 54.44 -31.15
C LEU A 29 10.53 54.22 -30.06
N THR A 30 10.79 53.00 -29.57
CA THR A 30 11.79 52.02 -30.08
C THR A 30 11.79 50.82 -29.09
N PHE A 31 11.86 49.49 -29.38
CA PHE A 31 12.43 48.65 -30.46
C PHE A 31 13.97 48.79 -30.58
N GLU A 32 14.82 47.77 -30.33
CA GLU A 32 14.77 46.35 -30.72
C GLU A 32 15.33 45.38 -29.64
N SER A 33 15.03 44.05 -29.57
CA SER A 33 15.19 42.91 -30.51
C SER A 33 16.63 42.37 -30.60
N LEU A 34 16.97 41.07 -30.80
CA LEU A 34 16.23 39.77 -30.79
C LEU A 34 17.23 38.57 -30.78
N GLN A 35 16.86 37.41 -30.20
CA GLN A 35 17.37 36.04 -30.51
C GLN A 35 18.91 35.76 -30.36
N SER A 36 19.47 34.53 -30.43
CA SER A 36 19.07 33.12 -30.18
C SER A 36 20.37 32.36 -29.75
N SER A 37 20.43 31.14 -29.19
CA SER A 37 20.11 29.81 -29.77
C SER A 37 20.61 28.68 -28.83
N PHE A 38 20.29 27.41 -29.11
CA PHE A 38 20.83 26.21 -28.41
C PHE A 38 22.28 25.87 -28.82
N VAL A 39 23.04 25.16 -27.95
CA VAL A 39 23.70 23.84 -28.22
C VAL A 39 24.68 23.41 -27.09
N PHE A 40 24.81 22.10 -26.87
CA PHE A 40 25.80 21.44 -25.98
C PHE A 40 27.26 21.55 -26.48
N LYS A 41 28.22 21.83 -25.58
CA LYS A 41 29.20 20.83 -25.10
C LYS A 41 30.13 21.38 -24.00
N ALA A 42 30.74 20.47 -23.24
CA ALA A 42 31.76 20.79 -22.24
C ALA A 42 33.17 20.73 -22.84
N VAL A 43 34.06 21.61 -22.37
CA VAL A 43 35.52 21.41 -22.35
C VAL A 43 36.04 21.91 -21.00
N GLU A 44 36.86 21.08 -20.36
CA GLU A 44 37.64 21.38 -19.16
C GLU A 44 39.04 21.84 -19.58
N TYR A 45 39.59 22.91 -19.00
CA TYR A 45 41.05 23.07 -18.89
C TYR A 45 41.48 23.98 -17.72
N ARG A 46 42.69 23.74 -17.22
CA ARG A 46 43.35 24.50 -16.13
C ARG A 46 44.25 25.61 -16.70
N GLU A 47 44.59 26.60 -15.87
CA GLU A 47 45.92 27.23 -15.65
C GLU A 47 45.74 28.54 -14.84
N HIS A 48 46.69 29.09 -14.08
CA HIS A 48 47.75 28.49 -13.26
C HIS A 48 48.04 29.44 -12.05
N HIS A 49 48.75 28.96 -11.03
CA HIS A 49 49.12 29.63 -9.76
C HIS A 49 49.28 31.17 -9.71
N GLN A 50 48.93 31.75 -8.54
CA GLN A 50 49.92 32.50 -7.74
C GLN A 50 49.66 32.45 -6.22
N HIS A 51 50.67 32.80 -5.42
CA HIS A 51 50.72 32.53 -3.98
C HIS A 51 50.09 33.62 -3.09
N ARG A 52 49.50 33.17 -1.96
CA ARG A 52 49.94 33.50 -0.58
C ARG A 52 49.26 32.51 0.37
N GLY A 53 49.87 32.22 1.53
CA GLY A 53 49.36 31.22 2.46
C GLY A 53 49.61 31.58 3.91
N SER A 54 48.87 30.92 4.79
CA SER A 54 49.09 30.91 6.25
C SER A 54 48.56 29.60 6.84
N SER A 55 49.35 29.02 7.73
CA SER A 55 49.18 27.72 8.40
C SER A 55 47.84 27.51 9.12
N PHE A 56 47.37 26.25 9.17
CA PHE A 56 47.13 25.55 10.44
C PHE A 56 47.41 24.04 10.30
N ARG A 57 47.66 23.33 11.41
CA ARG A 57 48.15 21.94 11.45
C ARG A 57 47.04 20.88 11.30
N ALA A 58 47.44 19.68 10.87
CA ALA A 58 46.68 18.44 10.98
C ALA A 58 47.61 17.29 11.43
N ASP A 59 47.17 16.55 12.45
CA ASP A 59 47.85 15.47 13.18
C ASP A 59 46.74 14.64 13.89
N CYS A 60 46.68 13.31 13.97
CA CYS A 60 47.41 12.20 13.33
C CYS A 60 46.43 11.00 13.14
N TRP A 61 46.82 9.98 12.37
CA TRP A 61 46.26 8.61 12.43
C TRP A 61 47.42 7.59 12.41
N PRO A 62 47.48 6.59 13.32
CA PRO A 62 48.36 5.42 13.20
C PRO A 62 47.72 4.37 12.26
N GLU A 63 48.40 3.91 11.21
CA GLU A 63 49.49 2.91 11.16
C GLU A 63 49.00 1.44 11.21
N LEU A 64 49.41 0.67 10.21
CA LEU A 64 49.23 -0.79 10.07
C LEU A 64 50.57 -1.42 9.64
N PRO A 65 51.05 -2.50 10.28
CA PRO A 65 52.31 -3.14 9.91
C PRO A 65 52.17 -4.13 8.72
N LEU A 66 53.23 -4.23 7.93
CA LEU A 66 53.38 -5.11 6.76
C LEU A 66 54.41 -6.22 7.07
N PHE A 67 54.17 -7.47 6.63
CA PHE A 67 55.15 -8.56 6.75
C PHE A 67 55.27 -9.45 5.49
N ILE A 68 56.25 -9.09 4.66
CA ILE A 68 57.30 -9.90 3.99
C ILE A 68 57.03 -11.37 3.55
N PHE A 69 57.41 -11.67 2.29
CA PHE A 69 57.46 -12.99 1.62
C PHE A 69 58.76 -13.80 1.86
N CYS A 70 58.74 -15.12 1.62
CA CYS A 70 59.92 -15.93 1.27
C CYS A 70 59.53 -17.27 0.57
N ASP A 71 60.30 -17.74 -0.42
CA ASP A 71 60.11 -18.98 -1.24
C ASP A 71 61.03 -20.14 -0.76
N ASP A 72 60.60 -21.42 -0.67
CA ASP A 72 60.64 -22.57 -1.66
C ASP A 72 62.07 -23.17 -1.90
N PRO A 73 62.37 -24.45 -2.30
CA PRO A 73 61.54 -25.55 -2.86
C PRO A 73 61.83 -27.03 -2.40
N GLN A 74 61.20 -28.02 -3.09
CA GLN A 74 61.62 -29.44 -3.37
C GLN A 74 60.81 -30.65 -2.76
N ARG A 75 61.15 -31.90 -3.14
CA ARG A 75 60.28 -33.06 -3.53
C ARG A 75 61.01 -34.44 -3.36
N PRO A 76 60.54 -35.66 -3.79
CA PRO A 76 59.20 -36.30 -3.98
C PRO A 76 59.11 -37.85 -3.64
N LEU A 77 58.04 -38.55 -4.10
CA LEU A 77 57.93 -39.93 -4.70
C LEU A 77 57.43 -41.21 -3.94
N SER A 78 56.94 -42.18 -4.77
CA SER A 78 56.55 -43.62 -4.60
C SER A 78 55.05 -43.97 -4.40
N GLU A 79 54.48 -45.09 -4.90
CA GLU A 79 54.64 -45.83 -6.20
C GLU A 79 53.39 -46.74 -6.50
N SER A 80 53.38 -47.56 -7.59
CA SER A 80 52.22 -48.39 -8.08
C SER A 80 52.53 -49.92 -8.13
N PRO A 81 51.73 -50.87 -8.72
CA PRO A 81 51.17 -50.96 -10.11
C PRO A 81 49.62 -51.31 -10.09
N SER A 82 48.91 -52.02 -11.00
CA SER A 82 49.18 -52.92 -12.16
C SER A 82 47.98 -53.06 -13.17
N GLY A 83 47.78 -54.25 -13.80
CA GLY A 83 46.71 -54.61 -14.78
C GLY A 83 46.59 -56.17 -14.89
N PRO A 84 46.16 -56.82 -16.02
CA PRO A 84 45.80 -56.30 -17.36
C PRO A 84 44.49 -56.93 -17.99
N PRO A 85 44.35 -57.45 -19.26
CA PRO A 85 43.66 -56.69 -20.35
C PRO A 85 42.69 -57.49 -21.31
N SER A 86 42.37 -56.87 -22.47
CA SER A 86 41.74 -57.39 -23.73
C SER A 86 40.20 -57.20 -23.88
N ARG A 87 39.61 -57.05 -25.08
CA ARG A 87 40.02 -57.38 -26.48
C ARG A 87 39.73 -56.27 -27.53
N LEU A 88 40.26 -56.44 -28.75
CA LEU A 88 39.95 -55.65 -29.96
C LEU A 88 38.63 -56.08 -30.65
N LEU A 89 38.04 -55.13 -31.40
CA LEU A 89 37.30 -55.20 -32.69
C LEU A 89 36.57 -53.84 -32.86
N SER A 90 36.28 -53.26 -34.03
CA SER A 90 36.73 -53.45 -35.42
C SER A 90 36.56 -52.11 -36.14
N VAL A 91 37.37 -51.76 -37.14
CA VAL A 91 37.20 -50.51 -37.91
C VAL A 91 36.53 -50.80 -39.25
N HIS A 92 35.34 -50.22 -39.49
CA HIS A 92 34.88 -49.99 -40.85
C HIS A 92 34.09 -48.68 -40.97
N SER A 93 34.30 -48.04 -42.11
CA SER A 93 33.73 -46.78 -42.59
C SER A 93 32.20 -46.66 -42.51
N LEU A 94 31.71 -45.46 -42.18
CA LEU A 94 30.76 -44.72 -43.02
C LEU A 94 30.88 -43.20 -42.77
N GLN A 95 30.51 -42.39 -43.74
CA GLN A 95 30.72 -40.93 -43.74
C GLN A 95 29.52 -40.19 -43.13
N GLY A 96 29.76 -39.10 -42.39
CA GLY A 96 28.67 -38.34 -41.77
C GLY A 96 29.10 -37.14 -40.91
N ASN A 97 29.95 -36.24 -41.42
CA ASN A 97 30.25 -34.98 -40.72
C ASN A 97 29.04 -34.03 -40.76
N PHE A 98 28.15 -34.17 -39.77
CA PHE A 98 27.26 -33.07 -39.37
C PHE A 98 28.04 -32.14 -38.45
N GLU A 99 28.54 -31.03 -38.98
CA GLU A 99 29.06 -29.95 -38.15
C GLU A 99 27.90 -29.31 -37.39
N LEU A 100 27.92 -29.42 -36.06
CA LEU A 100 27.04 -28.64 -35.20
C LEU A 100 27.47 -27.17 -35.30
N PRO A 101 26.56 -26.21 -35.57
CA PRO A 101 26.92 -24.80 -35.54
C PRO A 101 27.40 -24.43 -34.12
N PRO A 102 28.38 -23.51 -33.99
CA PRO A 102 28.83 -23.06 -32.69
C PRO A 102 27.65 -22.48 -31.90
N PRO A 103 27.57 -22.68 -30.57
CA PRO A 103 26.47 -22.17 -29.77
C PRO A 103 26.39 -20.66 -29.93
N SER A 104 25.27 -20.18 -30.49
CA SER A 104 25.03 -18.76 -30.64
C SER A 104 25.06 -18.11 -29.26
N ALA A 105 25.83 -17.04 -29.12
CA ALA A 105 25.92 -16.25 -27.90
C ALA A 105 24.62 -15.46 -27.70
N SER A 106 23.54 -16.18 -27.38
CA SER A 106 22.28 -15.62 -26.93
C SER A 106 22.57 -14.84 -25.65
N SER A 107 22.53 -13.52 -25.78
CA SER A 107 22.70 -12.59 -24.65
C SER A 107 21.75 -13.03 -23.53
N PRO A 108 22.24 -13.26 -22.29
CA PRO A 108 21.39 -13.71 -21.22
C PRO A 108 20.27 -12.69 -21.03
N ASN A 109 19.04 -13.14 -21.22
CA ASN A 109 17.86 -12.27 -21.21
C ASN A 109 17.83 -11.57 -19.85
N ARG A 110 18.22 -10.27 -19.82
CA ARG A 110 18.37 -9.53 -18.57
C ARG A 110 16.98 -9.16 -18.07
N ILE A 111 16.33 -10.12 -17.43
CA ILE A 111 15.04 -9.98 -16.75
C ILE A 111 15.14 -8.71 -15.91
N LYS A 112 14.47 -7.65 -16.33
CA LYS A 112 14.37 -6.41 -15.54
C LYS A 112 13.60 -6.79 -14.28
N PRO A 113 14.17 -6.67 -13.06
CA PRO A 113 13.43 -7.03 -11.86
C PRO A 113 12.41 -5.92 -11.57
N THR A 114 11.24 -5.99 -12.19
CA THR A 114 10.08 -5.11 -11.94
C THR A 114 9.42 -5.51 -10.62
N ALA A 115 10.19 -5.39 -9.53
CA ALA A 115 9.87 -5.87 -8.20
C ALA A 115 10.17 -4.79 -7.15
N THR A 116 9.35 -3.75 -7.12
CA THR A 116 9.37 -2.72 -6.06
C THR A 116 8.79 -3.28 -4.76
N MET A 117 9.48 -4.26 -4.15
CA MET A 117 9.02 -5.10 -3.03
C MET A 117 8.83 -4.38 -1.68
N SER A 118 8.73 -3.05 -1.68
CA SER A 118 8.49 -2.22 -0.49
C SER A 118 7.53 -1.06 -0.77
N THR A 119 6.87 -1.05 -1.94
CA THR A 119 5.93 -0.02 -2.37
C THR A 119 4.52 -0.61 -2.51
N PHE A 120 3.52 0.12 -2.03
CA PHE A 120 2.10 -0.16 -2.20
C PHE A 120 1.41 1.00 -2.95
N GLY A 121 0.40 0.69 -3.77
CA GLY A 121 -0.31 1.67 -4.62
C GLY A 121 0.39 1.99 -5.95
N GLN A 122 -0.35 2.55 -6.90
CA GLN A 122 0.13 2.91 -8.26
C GLN A 122 0.15 4.42 -8.51
N TYR A 123 -0.83 5.15 -7.98
CA TYR A 123 -0.97 6.60 -8.05
C TYR A 123 -0.65 7.24 -6.69
N PHE A 124 -1.21 6.70 -5.59
CA PHE A 124 -0.88 7.07 -4.22
C PHE A 124 0.11 6.04 -3.64
N ARG A 125 1.40 6.30 -3.84
CA ARG A 125 2.46 5.29 -3.74
C ARG A 125 3.18 5.40 -2.40
N VAL A 126 2.98 4.41 -1.52
CA VAL A 126 3.60 4.34 -0.19
C VAL A 126 4.79 3.39 -0.23
N THR A 127 6.01 3.90 -0.03
CA THR A 127 7.22 3.09 0.12
C THR A 127 7.70 3.12 1.58
N THR A 128 7.64 2.01 2.31
CA THR A 128 8.10 1.95 3.71
C THR A 128 9.60 1.60 3.81
N TYR A 129 10.22 1.89 4.97
CA TYR A 129 11.60 1.49 5.27
C TYR A 129 11.85 1.25 6.78
N GLY A 130 12.90 0.47 7.07
CA GLY A 130 13.44 0.26 8.41
C GLY A 130 12.87 -0.94 9.18
N GLU A 131 13.69 -1.47 10.08
CA GLU A 131 13.44 -2.65 10.91
C GLU A 131 13.27 -2.27 12.39
N SER A 132 12.68 -3.16 13.21
CA SER A 132 12.35 -2.88 14.62
C SER A 132 13.53 -2.69 15.57
N HIS A 133 14.76 -2.94 15.13
CA HIS A 133 16.00 -2.72 15.89
C HIS A 133 17.03 -1.90 15.08
N CYS A 134 16.54 -1.13 14.11
CA CYS A 134 17.30 -0.05 13.48
C CYS A 134 16.95 1.28 14.16
N LYS A 135 17.74 2.34 13.92
CA LYS A 135 17.59 3.67 14.55
C LYS A 135 16.17 4.25 14.43
N SER A 136 15.50 3.96 13.32
CA SER A 136 14.16 4.46 12.98
C SER A 136 13.45 3.51 12.03
N VAL A 137 12.15 3.75 11.86
CA VAL A 137 11.35 3.28 10.72
C VAL A 137 10.71 4.50 10.04
N GLY A 138 10.15 4.32 8.84
CA GLY A 138 9.46 5.42 8.16
C GLY A 138 8.85 5.03 6.83
N CYS A 139 8.44 6.03 6.06
CA CYS A 139 7.98 5.86 4.69
C CYS A 139 8.17 7.12 3.85
N ILE A 140 8.01 6.95 2.54
CA ILE A 140 7.86 8.03 1.56
C ILE A 140 6.49 7.81 0.90
N VAL A 141 5.70 8.88 0.80
CA VAL A 141 4.37 8.88 0.17
C VAL A 141 4.42 9.78 -1.06
N ASP A 142 4.33 9.18 -2.23
CA ASP A 142 4.34 9.83 -3.54
C ASP A 142 2.91 9.90 -4.12
N GLY A 143 2.63 10.91 -4.94
CA GLY A 143 1.28 11.19 -5.45
C GLY A 143 0.28 11.79 -4.45
N VAL A 144 0.75 12.39 -3.35
CA VAL A 144 -0.11 13.18 -2.44
C VAL A 144 -0.55 14.47 -3.15
N PRO A 145 -1.85 14.79 -3.28
CA PRO A 145 -2.27 16.02 -3.95
C PRO A 145 -1.75 17.30 -3.27
N PRO A 146 -1.40 18.35 -4.04
CA PRO A 146 -0.98 19.65 -3.51
C PRO A 146 -2.16 20.42 -2.89
N GLY A 147 -1.84 21.42 -2.05
CA GLY A 147 -2.82 22.37 -1.52
C GLY A 147 -3.68 21.85 -0.35
N MET A 148 -3.33 20.69 0.23
CA MET A 148 -3.95 20.20 1.47
C MET A 148 -3.14 20.67 2.67
N GLU A 149 -3.78 21.27 3.68
CA GLU A 149 -3.14 21.52 4.98
C GLU A 149 -2.68 20.18 5.58
N LEU A 150 -1.43 20.07 6.02
CA LEU A 150 -0.89 18.85 6.63
C LEU A 150 0.28 19.16 7.58
N THR A 151 0.16 18.63 8.80
CA THR A 151 1.17 18.69 9.87
C THR A 151 1.31 17.33 10.56
N GLU A 152 2.32 17.16 11.41
CA GLU A 152 2.48 16.00 12.27
C GLU A 152 1.24 15.73 13.14
N ASP A 153 0.54 16.78 13.61
CA ASP A 153 -0.63 16.66 14.48
C ASP A 153 -1.88 16.11 13.78
N ASP A 154 -1.91 16.10 12.43
CA ASP A 154 -2.93 15.38 11.66
C ASP A 154 -2.70 13.85 11.65
N ILE A 155 -1.44 13.45 11.74
CA ILE A 155 -0.98 12.06 11.56
C ILE A 155 -0.80 11.38 12.91
N GLN A 156 -0.34 12.14 13.91
CA GLN A 156 -0.09 11.68 15.27
C GLN A 156 -1.28 11.01 15.97
N PRO A 157 -2.57 11.36 15.75
CA PRO A 157 -3.71 10.66 16.33
C PRO A 157 -3.78 9.19 15.90
N GLN A 158 -3.61 8.89 14.61
CA GLN A 158 -3.60 7.51 14.11
C GLN A 158 -2.36 6.73 14.60
N MET A 159 -1.19 7.37 14.61
CA MET A 159 0.01 6.80 15.24
C MET A 159 -0.20 6.48 16.73
N THR A 160 -0.90 7.37 17.44
CA THR A 160 -1.24 7.22 18.86
C THR A 160 -2.22 6.06 19.09
N ARG A 161 -3.15 5.79 18.18
CA ARG A 161 -4.07 4.63 18.24
C ARG A 161 -3.36 3.28 18.03
N ARG A 162 -2.28 3.28 17.23
CA ARG A 162 -1.49 2.09 16.83
C ARG A 162 -0.42 1.65 17.86
N ARG A 163 0.05 2.57 18.70
CA ARG A 163 1.18 2.35 19.63
C ARG A 163 0.97 1.13 20.56
N PRO A 164 2.04 0.45 21.00
CA PRO A 164 1.95 -0.54 22.09
C PRO A 164 1.59 0.13 23.43
N GLY A 165 1.26 -0.68 24.44
CA GLY A 165 1.12 -0.20 25.82
C GLY A 165 -0.07 0.73 26.09
N GLN A 166 -1.11 0.71 25.25
CA GLN A 166 -2.33 1.50 25.51
C GLN A 166 -3.11 1.01 26.74
N SER A 167 -2.93 -0.24 27.17
CA SER A 167 -3.70 -0.85 28.27
C SER A 167 -2.99 -2.04 28.93
N ALA A 168 -3.50 -2.45 30.11
CA ALA A 168 -2.99 -3.58 30.90
C ALA A 168 -3.18 -4.97 30.26
N ILE A 169 -3.85 -5.07 29.11
CA ILE A 169 -3.96 -6.32 28.31
C ILE A 169 -3.08 -6.29 27.05
N THR A 170 -2.33 -5.22 26.80
CA THR A 170 -1.39 -5.09 25.66
C THR A 170 0.07 -5.17 26.12
N THR A 171 1.01 -5.41 25.20
CA THR A 171 2.44 -5.41 25.51
C THR A 171 2.86 -4.04 26.09
N PRO A 172 3.48 -3.98 27.28
CA PRO A 172 3.73 -2.73 28.00
C PRO A 172 5.03 -2.04 27.54
N ARG A 173 5.26 -1.97 26.23
CA ARG A 173 6.23 -1.04 25.61
C ARG A 173 5.54 0.31 25.45
N ASN A 174 6.24 1.41 25.71
CA ASN A 174 5.66 2.76 25.64
C ASN A 174 6.34 3.60 24.57
N GLU A 175 6.41 3.06 23.36
CA GLU A 175 6.91 3.77 22.18
C GLU A 175 5.90 4.86 21.82
N LYS A 176 6.30 6.13 21.86
CA LYS A 176 5.38 7.27 21.63
C LYS A 176 4.94 7.39 20.16
N ASP A 177 5.64 6.71 19.25
CA ASP A 177 5.45 6.77 17.80
C ASP A 177 5.31 8.21 17.28
N ARG A 178 6.28 9.05 17.67
CA ARG A 178 6.40 10.42 17.17
C ARG A 178 6.80 10.41 15.71
N VAL A 179 5.91 10.90 14.86
CA VAL A 179 6.15 11.15 13.43
C VAL A 179 6.82 12.51 13.26
N ILE A 180 7.69 12.61 12.26
CA ILE A 180 8.34 13.83 11.80
C ILE A 180 8.24 13.83 10.28
N ILE A 181 7.67 14.90 9.70
CA ILE A 181 7.64 15.14 8.26
C ILE A 181 8.99 15.74 7.84
N GLN A 182 9.57 15.20 6.76
CA GLN A 182 10.91 15.56 6.29
C GLN A 182 10.92 16.29 4.95
N SER A 183 9.84 16.19 4.18
CA SER A 183 9.71 16.77 2.83
C SER A 183 8.25 16.81 2.39
N GLY A 184 7.98 17.52 1.29
CA GLY A 184 6.69 17.48 0.60
C GLY A 184 5.57 18.32 1.23
N THR A 185 5.83 18.97 2.36
CA THR A 185 5.04 20.08 2.89
C THR A 185 5.89 21.34 3.01
N GLU A 186 5.27 22.51 2.86
CA GLU A 186 5.86 23.82 3.17
C GLU A 186 4.78 24.71 3.81
N PHE A 187 5.13 25.50 4.82
CA PHE A 187 4.19 26.32 5.61
C PHE A 187 2.94 25.57 6.12
N GLY A 188 3.03 24.25 6.31
CA GLY A 188 1.90 23.40 6.73
C GLY A 188 0.96 22.98 5.61
N VAL A 189 1.36 23.07 4.33
CA VAL A 189 0.56 22.71 3.15
C VAL A 189 1.33 21.74 2.24
N THR A 190 0.66 20.75 1.65
CA THR A 190 1.27 19.79 0.72
C THR A 190 1.68 20.42 -0.61
N LEU A 191 2.87 20.07 -1.10
CA LEU A 191 3.45 20.62 -2.34
C LEU A 191 3.13 19.81 -3.61
N GLY A 192 2.51 18.63 -3.48
CA GLY A 192 2.35 17.68 -4.59
C GLY A 192 3.58 16.78 -4.84
N THR A 193 4.71 17.10 -4.22
CA THR A 193 5.95 16.30 -4.23
C THR A 193 5.97 15.25 -3.11
N PRO A 194 6.79 14.18 -3.20
CA PRO A 194 6.83 13.11 -2.20
C PRO A 194 7.04 13.56 -0.75
N ILE A 195 6.20 13.05 0.14
CA ILE A 195 6.23 13.31 1.58
C ILE A 195 7.03 12.21 2.28
N GLY A 196 8.25 12.52 2.71
CA GLY A 196 9.06 11.65 3.56
C GLY A 196 8.67 11.79 5.02
N MET A 197 8.53 10.66 5.73
CA MET A 197 8.19 10.63 7.15
C MET A 197 9.10 9.66 7.93
N LEU A 198 9.48 10.10 9.13
CA LEU A 198 10.40 9.41 10.04
C LEU A 198 9.73 9.16 11.40
N VAL A 199 9.95 7.98 11.98
CA VAL A 199 9.63 7.65 13.38
C VAL A 199 10.83 7.00 14.04
N MET A 200 11.31 7.60 15.13
CA MET A 200 12.44 7.08 15.90
C MET A 200 12.04 5.86 16.74
N ASN A 201 12.96 4.89 16.86
CA ASN A 201 12.76 3.72 17.72
C ASN A 201 13.41 3.99 19.09
N GLU A 202 12.67 4.62 20.01
CA GLU A 202 13.16 5.04 21.33
C GLU A 202 13.54 3.86 22.25
N ASP A 203 12.72 2.79 22.29
CA ASP A 203 12.79 1.71 23.30
C ASP A 203 13.74 0.56 22.90
N GLN A 204 14.83 0.88 22.17
CA GLN A 204 15.78 -0.12 21.65
C GLN A 204 16.68 -0.69 22.76
N ARG A 205 16.46 -1.96 23.09
CA ARG A 205 17.26 -2.73 24.05
C ARG A 205 17.96 -3.90 23.36
N PRO A 206 19.24 -3.77 22.93
CA PRO A 206 19.96 -4.84 22.26
C PRO A 206 20.11 -6.13 23.08
N LYS A 207 19.95 -6.06 24.41
CA LYS A 207 20.10 -7.20 25.33
C LYS A 207 18.84 -8.04 25.49
N ASP A 208 17.64 -7.49 25.26
CA ASP A 208 16.37 -8.19 25.54
C ASP A 208 16.12 -9.39 24.60
N TYR A 209 16.80 -9.43 23.44
CA TYR A 209 16.75 -10.55 22.50
C TYR A 209 18.04 -11.39 22.43
N GLY A 210 19.12 -10.96 23.12
CA GLY A 210 20.42 -11.65 23.14
C GLY A 210 20.49 -12.91 24.01
N ASN A 211 19.40 -13.68 24.06
CA ASN A 211 19.34 -14.96 24.77
C ASN A 211 19.85 -16.08 23.85
N LYS A 212 20.85 -16.85 24.30
CA LYS A 212 21.55 -17.89 23.50
C LYS A 212 20.62 -18.85 22.74
N THR A 213 19.44 -19.16 23.27
CA THR A 213 18.43 -20.02 22.62
C THR A 213 17.72 -19.34 21.45
N MET A 214 17.39 -18.05 21.55
CA MET A 214 16.74 -17.29 20.47
C MET A 214 17.62 -17.21 19.21
N ASP A 215 18.93 -17.38 19.36
CA ASP A 215 19.84 -17.34 18.22
C ASP A 215 19.98 -18.67 17.47
N MET A 216 19.74 -19.81 18.13
CA MET A 216 19.93 -21.16 17.56
C MET A 216 18.68 -21.71 16.85
N TYR A 217 17.50 -21.17 17.16
CA TYR A 217 16.21 -21.70 16.70
C TYR A 217 15.33 -20.62 16.03
N PRO A 218 14.60 -20.94 14.94
CA PRO A 218 13.50 -20.12 14.45
C PRO A 218 12.28 -20.24 15.37
N ARG A 219 11.53 -19.15 15.56
CA ARG A 219 10.26 -19.19 16.29
C ARG A 219 9.20 -19.91 15.45
N PRO A 220 8.45 -20.88 16.02
CA PRO A 220 7.32 -21.50 15.35
C PRO A 220 6.32 -20.46 14.81
N SER A 221 5.79 -20.70 13.61
CA SER A 221 4.81 -19.81 12.97
C SER A 221 5.29 -18.35 12.73
N HIS A 222 6.59 -18.07 12.85
CA HIS A 222 7.21 -16.77 12.58
C HIS A 222 8.03 -16.81 11.28
N ALA A 223 8.50 -15.64 10.81
CA ALA A 223 9.22 -15.53 9.54
C ALA A 223 10.74 -15.86 9.63
N ASP A 224 11.25 -16.33 10.77
CA ASP A 224 12.71 -16.32 11.01
C ASP A 224 13.50 -17.23 10.06
N TRP A 225 13.00 -18.45 9.82
CA TRP A 225 13.58 -19.38 8.85
C TRP A 225 13.33 -18.92 7.41
N THR A 226 12.09 -18.57 7.05
CA THR A 226 11.75 -18.16 5.67
C THR A 226 12.39 -16.84 5.24
N TYR A 227 12.76 -15.97 6.18
CA TYR A 227 13.58 -14.78 5.90
C TYR A 227 15.05 -15.15 5.65
N LEU A 228 15.61 -16.09 6.42
CA LEU A 228 16.96 -16.60 6.21
C LEU A 228 17.09 -17.30 4.85
N GLU A 229 16.17 -18.22 4.51
CA GLU A 229 16.12 -18.89 3.20
C GLU A 229 16.01 -17.89 2.04
N LYS A 230 15.18 -16.85 2.20
CA LYS A 230 14.91 -15.88 1.12
C LYS A 230 16.09 -14.93 0.86
N TYR A 231 16.85 -14.57 1.89
CA TYR A 231 17.84 -13.48 1.80
C TYR A 231 19.28 -13.91 2.12
N GLY A 232 19.51 -15.14 2.58
CA GLY A 232 20.83 -15.64 3.02
C GLY A 232 21.39 -14.97 4.27
N VAL A 233 20.63 -14.07 4.91
CA VAL A 233 21.09 -13.23 6.03
C VAL A 233 20.05 -13.24 7.15
N LYS A 234 20.51 -13.58 8.36
CA LYS A 234 19.69 -13.51 9.57
C LYS A 234 19.60 -12.06 10.07
N ALA A 235 18.39 -11.57 10.30
CA ALA A 235 18.18 -10.25 10.91
C ALA A 235 18.12 -10.33 12.44
N SER A 236 18.54 -9.26 13.13
CA SER A 236 18.51 -9.17 14.60
C SER A 236 17.09 -9.15 15.20
N SER A 237 16.07 -8.84 14.41
CA SER A 237 14.64 -9.00 14.78
C SER A 237 14.10 -10.42 14.53
N GLY A 238 14.95 -11.34 14.06
CA GLY A 238 14.57 -12.64 13.50
C GLY A 238 13.97 -12.49 12.10
N GLY A 239 12.69 -12.13 12.02
CA GLY A 239 11.93 -11.96 10.77
C GLY A 239 12.26 -10.69 9.98
N GLY A 240 13.31 -9.96 10.33
CA GLY A 240 13.78 -8.76 9.62
C GLY A 240 12.69 -7.71 9.43
N ARG A 241 12.45 -7.41 8.15
CA ARG A 241 11.44 -6.45 7.66
C ARG A 241 9.99 -6.90 7.92
N SER A 242 9.73 -8.17 8.25
CA SER A 242 8.36 -8.69 8.51
C SER A 242 7.77 -8.28 9.88
N SER A 243 8.47 -7.44 10.64
CA SER A 243 8.09 -7.01 11.98
C SER A 243 6.87 -6.07 11.94
N ALA A 244 5.95 -6.21 12.91
CA ALA A 244 4.79 -5.31 13.03
C ALA A 244 5.15 -3.84 13.31
N ARG A 245 6.44 -3.51 13.54
CA ARG A 245 6.94 -2.12 13.52
C ARG A 245 6.81 -1.47 12.13
N GLU A 246 6.93 -2.24 11.05
CA GLU A 246 6.80 -1.75 9.65
C GLU A 246 5.44 -1.07 9.39
N THR A 247 4.39 -1.51 10.09
CA THR A 247 3.04 -0.93 10.00
C THR A 247 2.96 0.56 10.38
N ILE A 248 4.01 1.12 10.99
CA ILE A 248 4.14 2.57 11.20
C ILE A 248 4.11 3.34 9.87
N GLY A 249 4.86 2.89 8.87
CA GLY A 249 4.88 3.57 7.56
C GLY A 249 3.52 3.52 6.87
N ARG A 250 2.77 2.44 7.09
CA ARG A 250 1.39 2.25 6.60
C ARG A 250 0.40 3.19 7.29
N VAL A 251 0.45 3.27 8.63
CA VAL A 251 -0.47 4.11 9.42
C VAL A 251 -0.20 5.59 9.22
N ALA A 252 1.07 6.00 9.14
CA ALA A 252 1.44 7.38 8.84
C ALA A 252 0.93 7.82 7.46
N ALA A 253 1.16 7.00 6.42
CA ALA A 253 0.66 7.27 5.08
C ALA A 253 -0.87 7.18 4.98
N GLY A 254 -1.48 6.23 5.68
CA GLY A 254 -2.93 6.04 5.75
C GLY A 254 -3.65 7.24 6.37
N ALA A 255 -3.04 7.94 7.35
CA ALA A 255 -3.59 9.17 7.90
C ALA A 255 -3.62 10.33 6.88
N ILE A 256 -2.59 10.45 6.03
CA ILE A 256 -2.56 11.43 4.93
C ILE A 256 -3.68 11.11 3.91
N ALA A 257 -3.81 9.84 3.52
CA ALA A 257 -4.87 9.38 2.64
C ALA A 257 -6.26 9.63 3.25
N GLU A 258 -6.46 9.31 4.53
CA GLU A 258 -7.73 9.52 5.23
C GLU A 258 -8.08 11.01 5.34
N LYS A 259 -7.13 11.89 5.69
CA LYS A 259 -7.36 13.34 5.74
C LYS A 259 -7.82 13.86 4.37
N TYR A 260 -7.16 13.46 3.28
CA TYR A 260 -7.60 13.83 1.94
C TYR A 260 -8.99 13.28 1.61
N LEU A 261 -9.24 11.98 1.81
CA LEU A 261 -10.52 11.34 1.51
C LEU A 261 -11.69 11.96 2.29
N LYS A 262 -11.48 12.29 3.57
CA LYS A 262 -12.46 12.99 4.41
C LYS A 262 -12.72 14.42 3.92
N LEU A 263 -11.66 15.20 3.69
CA LEU A 263 -11.80 16.58 3.20
C LEU A 263 -12.40 16.66 1.79
N ALA A 264 -12.02 15.75 0.89
CA ALA A 264 -12.41 15.76 -0.51
C ALA A 264 -13.79 15.14 -0.76
N TYR A 265 -14.16 14.04 -0.09
CA TYR A 265 -15.41 13.30 -0.40
C TYR A 265 -16.33 13.08 0.80
N GLY A 266 -15.92 13.47 2.01
CA GLY A 266 -16.62 13.11 3.25
C GLY A 266 -16.54 11.62 3.57
N VAL A 267 -15.56 10.90 3.03
CA VAL A 267 -15.36 9.47 3.29
C VAL A 267 -14.99 9.26 4.76
N GLU A 268 -15.60 8.26 5.37
CA GLU A 268 -15.33 7.83 6.75
C GLU A 268 -14.82 6.39 6.75
N ILE A 269 -13.81 6.10 7.56
CA ILE A 269 -13.21 4.77 7.67
C ILE A 269 -13.16 4.41 9.15
N VAL A 270 -13.90 3.37 9.54
CA VAL A 270 -14.00 2.92 10.94
C VAL A 270 -13.84 1.41 10.97
N ALA A 271 -12.87 0.92 11.75
CA ALA A 271 -12.73 -0.50 12.01
C ALA A 271 -12.92 -0.79 13.50
N PHE A 272 -13.33 -2.01 13.82
CA PHE A 272 -13.60 -2.46 15.18
C PHE A 272 -13.38 -3.97 15.32
N VAL A 273 -13.15 -4.43 16.55
CA VAL A 273 -12.98 -5.85 16.84
C VAL A 273 -14.35 -6.53 16.83
N SER A 274 -14.52 -7.51 15.96
CA SER A 274 -15.77 -8.27 15.78
C SER A 274 -15.71 -9.69 16.31
N SER A 275 -14.50 -10.22 16.61
CA SER A 275 -14.32 -11.35 17.52
C SER A 275 -12.93 -11.43 18.14
N VAL A 276 -12.82 -12.11 19.28
CA VAL A 276 -11.55 -12.65 19.82
C VAL A 276 -11.79 -14.11 20.19
N GLY A 277 -11.00 -15.02 19.63
CA GLY A 277 -11.26 -16.46 19.72
C GLY A 277 -12.69 -16.81 19.29
N SER A 278 -13.44 -17.48 20.17
CA SER A 278 -14.85 -17.82 20.03
C SER A 278 -15.83 -16.73 20.53
N GLU A 279 -15.34 -15.65 21.12
CA GLU A 279 -16.19 -14.54 21.56
C GLU A 279 -16.45 -13.59 20.39
N HIS A 280 -17.71 -13.51 19.96
CA HIS A 280 -18.15 -12.68 18.84
C HIS A 280 -18.99 -11.49 19.32
N LEU A 281 -18.89 -10.37 18.60
CA LEU A 281 -19.79 -9.22 18.76
C LEU A 281 -21.23 -9.58 18.38
N PHE A 282 -21.38 -10.26 17.22
CA PHE A 282 -22.62 -10.90 16.79
C PHE A 282 -22.37 -12.41 16.70
N PRO A 283 -22.73 -13.19 17.74
CA PRO A 283 -22.66 -14.64 17.69
C PRO A 283 -23.57 -15.21 16.59
N PRO A 284 -23.14 -16.24 15.84
CA PRO A 284 -24.01 -16.95 14.89
C PRO A 284 -25.23 -17.56 15.58
N THR A 285 -26.40 -17.42 14.97
CA THR A 285 -27.65 -18.12 15.35
C THR A 285 -28.19 -18.93 14.17
N ALA A 286 -29.28 -19.69 14.37
CA ALA A 286 -29.93 -20.43 13.26
C ALA A 286 -30.57 -19.47 12.23
N GLU A 287 -31.04 -18.32 12.68
CA GLU A 287 -31.65 -17.25 11.89
C GLU A 287 -30.57 -16.34 11.25
N HIS A 288 -29.47 -16.13 11.97
CA HIS A 288 -28.38 -15.24 11.61
C HIS A 288 -27.02 -15.96 11.70
N PRO A 289 -26.73 -16.92 10.79
CA PRO A 289 -25.47 -17.69 10.81
C PRO A 289 -24.23 -16.86 10.47
N SER A 290 -24.39 -15.67 9.91
CA SER A 290 -23.31 -14.70 9.69
C SER A 290 -23.75 -13.28 10.09
N PRO A 291 -22.81 -12.36 10.40
CA PRO A 291 -23.18 -10.98 10.72
C PRO A 291 -23.94 -10.28 9.59
N SER A 292 -23.69 -10.62 8.31
CA SER A 292 -24.35 -9.98 7.17
C SER A 292 -25.84 -10.27 7.05
N THR A 293 -26.36 -11.34 7.69
CA THR A 293 -27.80 -11.61 7.73
C THR A 293 -28.47 -11.02 8.99
N ASN A 294 -27.69 -10.47 9.93
CA ASN A 294 -28.19 -9.86 11.16
C ASN A 294 -28.53 -8.36 10.95
N PRO A 295 -29.79 -7.93 11.17
CA PRO A 295 -30.20 -6.53 10.98
C PRO A 295 -29.44 -5.52 11.88
N GLU A 296 -29.09 -5.90 13.11
CA GLU A 296 -28.40 -5.00 14.04
C GLU A 296 -26.93 -4.79 13.65
N PHE A 297 -26.28 -5.78 13.04
CA PHE A 297 -24.97 -5.59 12.42
C PHE A 297 -25.05 -4.62 11.23
N LEU A 298 -26.07 -4.72 10.39
CA LEU A 298 -26.26 -3.79 9.26
C LEU A 298 -26.58 -2.35 9.74
N LYS A 299 -27.32 -2.18 10.84
CA LYS A 299 -27.48 -0.87 11.49
C LYS A 299 -26.16 -0.34 12.05
N LEU A 300 -25.35 -1.19 12.70
CA LEU A 300 -24.03 -0.83 13.21
C LEU A 300 -23.11 -0.35 12.08
N VAL A 301 -23.05 -1.06 10.94
CA VAL A 301 -22.27 -0.67 9.76
C VAL A 301 -22.60 0.77 9.32
N ASN A 302 -23.88 1.14 9.27
CA ASN A 302 -24.32 2.48 8.87
C ASN A 302 -24.01 3.58 9.91
N SER A 303 -23.84 3.25 11.19
CA SER A 303 -23.82 4.24 12.29
C SER A 303 -22.52 4.30 13.10
N ILE A 304 -21.66 3.28 13.06
CA ILE A 304 -20.50 3.17 13.96
C ILE A 304 -19.45 4.27 13.72
N THR A 305 -19.13 5.04 14.75
CA THR A 305 -18.11 6.10 14.73
C THR A 305 -16.81 5.64 15.38
N ARG A 306 -15.68 6.27 15.02
CA ARG A 306 -14.37 5.96 15.62
C ARG A 306 -14.34 6.25 17.11
N GLU A 307 -14.98 7.34 17.50
CA GLU A 307 -15.12 7.82 18.87
C GLU A 307 -15.87 6.80 19.73
N THR A 308 -16.91 6.17 19.17
CA THR A 308 -17.60 5.04 19.81
C THR A 308 -16.65 3.87 20.00
N VAL A 309 -15.94 3.44 18.94
CA VAL A 309 -15.02 2.29 19.01
C VAL A 309 -13.89 2.48 20.02
N ASP A 310 -13.24 3.65 20.04
CA ASP A 310 -12.15 3.94 20.99
C ASP A 310 -12.64 4.20 22.43
N SER A 311 -13.95 4.43 22.65
CA SER A 311 -14.53 4.42 24.01
C SER A 311 -14.53 3.01 24.64
N TYR A 312 -14.53 1.95 23.82
CA TYR A 312 -14.41 0.55 24.25
C TYR A 312 -12.95 0.07 24.30
N LEU A 313 -12.00 0.94 24.62
CA LEU A 313 -10.69 0.50 25.06
C LEU A 313 -10.85 -0.37 26.34
N PRO A 314 -10.14 -1.49 26.46
CA PRO A 314 -8.93 -1.82 25.70
C PRO A 314 -9.12 -2.68 24.44
N VAL A 315 -10.28 -3.28 24.21
CA VAL A 315 -10.46 -4.28 23.13
C VAL A 315 -10.92 -3.65 21.80
N ARG A 316 -11.61 -2.49 21.84
CA ARG A 316 -12.25 -1.84 20.68
C ARG A 316 -13.40 -2.66 20.07
N CYS A 317 -14.21 -3.30 20.91
CA CYS A 317 -15.44 -3.98 20.50
C CYS A 317 -16.66 -3.12 20.88
N PRO A 318 -17.54 -2.71 19.95
CA PRO A 318 -18.54 -1.66 20.17
C PRO A 318 -19.83 -2.14 20.89
N ASP A 319 -19.70 -3.04 21.85
CA ASP A 319 -20.76 -3.52 22.74
C ASP A 319 -20.15 -3.85 24.11
N ALA A 320 -20.77 -3.43 25.21
CA ALA A 320 -20.20 -3.57 26.55
C ALA A 320 -20.00 -5.03 26.97
N GLU A 321 -20.99 -5.89 26.70
CA GLU A 321 -20.97 -7.29 27.09
C GLU A 321 -19.95 -8.09 26.26
N ALA A 322 -19.97 -7.93 24.93
CA ALA A 322 -19.02 -8.60 24.04
C ALA A 322 -17.59 -8.10 24.25
N ASN A 323 -17.39 -6.79 24.46
CA ASN A 323 -16.09 -6.21 24.83
C ASN A 323 -15.57 -6.83 26.13
N LYS A 324 -16.43 -7.04 27.14
CA LYS A 324 -16.03 -7.66 28.41
C LYS A 324 -15.64 -9.13 28.24
N ARG A 325 -16.46 -9.94 27.56
CA ARG A 325 -16.13 -11.36 27.30
C ARG A 325 -14.82 -11.51 26.52
N MET A 326 -14.58 -10.65 25.53
CA MET A 326 -13.31 -10.62 24.80
C MET A 326 -12.13 -10.17 25.67
N GLU A 327 -12.29 -9.17 26.55
CA GLU A 327 -11.25 -8.74 27.49
C GLU A 327 -10.86 -9.88 28.45
N ASP A 328 -11.84 -10.57 29.02
CA ASP A 328 -11.61 -11.69 29.95
C ASP A 328 -10.96 -12.88 29.24
N LEU A 329 -11.28 -13.12 27.97
CA LEU A 329 -10.59 -14.12 27.15
C LEU A 329 -9.13 -13.74 26.88
N ILE A 330 -8.84 -12.49 26.50
CA ILE A 330 -7.45 -12.01 26.31
C ILE A 330 -6.67 -12.13 27.62
N THR A 331 -7.30 -11.75 28.74
CA THR A 331 -6.73 -11.83 30.09
C THR A 331 -6.38 -13.28 30.47
N LYS A 332 -7.29 -14.23 30.23
CA LYS A 332 -7.06 -15.66 30.43
C LYS A 332 -5.87 -16.19 29.61
N PHE A 333 -5.74 -15.81 28.33
CA PHE A 333 -4.61 -16.24 27.50
C PHE A 333 -3.29 -15.59 27.95
N ARG A 334 -3.29 -14.29 28.30
CA ARG A 334 -2.14 -13.59 28.89
C ARG A 334 -1.61 -14.30 30.14
N ASP A 335 -2.52 -14.66 31.04
CA ASP A 335 -2.16 -15.24 32.35
C ASP A 335 -1.71 -16.70 32.21
N ASN A 336 -2.23 -17.42 31.20
CA ASN A 336 -1.72 -18.72 30.74
C ASN A 336 -0.41 -18.63 29.90
N HIS A 337 0.19 -17.44 29.79
CA HIS A 337 1.41 -17.16 29.02
C HIS A 337 1.30 -17.49 27.52
N ASP A 338 0.10 -17.37 26.98
CA ASP A 338 -0.34 -17.80 25.66
C ASP A 338 -0.91 -16.60 24.85
N SER A 339 -1.50 -16.83 23.67
CA SER A 339 -2.17 -15.80 22.90
C SER A 339 -3.38 -16.31 22.10
N ILE A 340 -4.26 -15.39 21.70
CA ILE A 340 -5.49 -15.69 20.98
C ILE A 340 -5.69 -14.76 19.76
N GLY A 341 -6.17 -15.34 18.66
CA GLY A 341 -6.52 -14.63 17.43
C GLY A 341 -7.94 -14.02 17.47
N GLY A 342 -8.44 -13.59 16.33
CA GLY A 342 -9.78 -12.99 16.23
C GLY A 342 -10.04 -12.31 14.89
N THR A 343 -11.08 -11.47 14.85
CA THR A 343 -11.48 -10.74 13.64
C THR A 343 -11.66 -9.25 13.87
N VAL A 344 -11.27 -8.45 12.86
CA VAL A 344 -11.57 -7.01 12.77
C VAL A 344 -12.54 -6.81 11.61
N THR A 345 -13.65 -6.13 11.84
CA THR A 345 -14.51 -5.61 10.78
C THR A 345 -14.12 -4.18 10.46
N CYS A 346 -14.07 -3.83 9.18
CA CYS A 346 -13.88 -2.46 8.70
C CYS A 346 -15.09 -2.02 7.90
N VAL A 347 -15.44 -0.74 8.03
CA VAL A 347 -16.49 -0.08 7.26
C VAL A 347 -15.93 1.20 6.64
N ILE A 348 -16.30 1.45 5.38
CA ILE A 348 -15.97 2.65 4.61
C ILE A 348 -17.29 3.25 4.12
N ARG A 349 -17.65 4.44 4.61
CA ARG A 349 -18.88 5.16 4.24
C ARG A 349 -18.58 6.32 3.29
N ASN A 350 -19.64 6.81 2.61
CA ASN A 350 -19.63 7.94 1.68
C ASN A 350 -18.66 7.78 0.49
N VAL A 351 -18.32 6.54 0.15
CA VAL A 351 -17.42 6.17 -0.95
C VAL A 351 -18.04 6.62 -2.28
N PRO A 352 -17.30 7.31 -3.16
CA PRO A 352 -17.75 7.55 -4.52
C PRO A 352 -18.10 6.24 -5.24
N SER A 353 -19.21 6.20 -5.98
CA SER A 353 -19.50 5.09 -6.90
C SER A 353 -18.56 5.14 -8.11
N GLY A 354 -18.12 4.00 -8.62
CA GLY A 354 -17.26 3.91 -9.80
C GLY A 354 -15.75 3.86 -9.51
N LEU A 355 -15.34 3.45 -8.30
CA LEU A 355 -13.94 3.17 -7.96
C LEU A 355 -13.61 1.68 -8.13
N GLY A 356 -12.43 1.36 -8.66
CA GLY A 356 -11.97 0.00 -8.93
C GLY A 356 -12.10 -0.41 -10.41
N GLU A 357 -11.48 -1.55 -10.77
CA GLU A 357 -11.51 -2.12 -12.13
C GLU A 357 -12.43 -3.35 -12.22
N PRO A 358 -13.01 -3.68 -13.39
CA PRO A 358 -13.88 -4.85 -13.53
C PRO A 358 -13.14 -6.20 -13.63
N ALA A 359 -11.81 -6.22 -13.74
CA ALA A 359 -11.02 -7.37 -14.19
C ALA A 359 -10.01 -7.91 -13.16
N PHE A 360 -8.75 -7.46 -13.21
CA PHE A 360 -7.68 -7.92 -12.34
C PHE A 360 -7.59 -7.08 -11.05
N ASP A 361 -7.49 -5.76 -11.19
CA ASP A 361 -7.35 -4.80 -10.08
C ASP A 361 -8.71 -4.38 -9.49
N LYS A 362 -9.55 -5.39 -9.21
CA LYS A 362 -10.86 -5.21 -8.58
C LYS A 362 -10.74 -4.59 -7.20
N LEU A 363 -11.68 -3.73 -6.81
CA LEU A 363 -11.60 -3.02 -5.53
C LEU A 363 -11.56 -3.98 -4.33
N GLU A 364 -12.35 -5.07 -4.36
CA GLU A 364 -12.32 -6.12 -3.35
C GLU A 364 -11.01 -6.92 -3.36
N ALA A 365 -10.35 -7.08 -4.51
CA ALA A 365 -9.06 -7.75 -4.63
C ALA A 365 -7.90 -6.88 -4.13
N LEU A 366 -7.94 -5.57 -4.40
CA LEU A 366 -6.99 -4.59 -3.86
C LEU A 366 -7.13 -4.45 -2.33
N LEU A 367 -8.37 -4.42 -1.81
CA LEU A 367 -8.64 -4.50 -0.37
C LEU A 367 -8.14 -5.83 0.22
N ALA A 368 -8.41 -6.96 -0.42
CA ALA A 368 -7.91 -8.27 0.03
C ALA A 368 -6.37 -8.30 0.10
N HIS A 369 -5.68 -7.82 -0.94
CA HIS A 369 -4.22 -7.71 -0.96
C HIS A 369 -3.71 -6.79 0.14
N ALA A 370 -4.31 -5.61 0.31
CA ALA A 370 -3.96 -4.66 1.36
C ALA A 370 -4.06 -5.29 2.76
N MET A 371 -5.18 -5.96 3.06
CA MET A 371 -5.40 -6.59 4.36
C MET A 371 -4.53 -7.82 4.58
N LEU A 372 -4.42 -8.72 3.59
CA LEU A 372 -3.62 -9.95 3.70
C LEU A 372 -2.10 -9.68 3.75
N SER A 373 -1.66 -8.46 3.42
CA SER A 373 -0.28 -8.00 3.61
C SER A 373 0.04 -7.53 5.04
N ILE A 374 -0.95 -7.47 5.94
CA ILE A 374 -0.76 -7.07 7.34
C ILE A 374 -0.16 -8.25 8.13
N PRO A 375 0.79 -8.04 9.06
CA PRO A 375 1.30 -9.12 9.90
C PRO A 375 0.19 -9.87 10.66
N ALA A 376 0.32 -11.20 10.70
CA ALA A 376 -0.62 -12.16 11.32
C ALA A 376 -2.01 -12.33 10.68
N THR A 377 -2.34 -11.71 9.54
CA THR A 377 -3.60 -12.01 8.84
C THR A 377 -3.60 -13.39 8.17
N LYS A 378 -4.79 -14.01 8.12
CA LYS A 378 -5.05 -15.32 7.50
C LYS A 378 -6.36 -15.43 6.73
N GLY A 379 -7.27 -14.46 6.84
CA GLY A 379 -8.51 -14.43 6.06
C GLY A 379 -8.97 -13.01 5.77
N PHE A 380 -9.71 -12.86 4.67
CA PHE A 380 -10.39 -11.63 4.25
C PHE A 380 -11.72 -12.03 3.61
N GLU A 381 -12.79 -11.33 3.92
CA GLU A 381 -14.10 -11.48 3.27
C GLU A 381 -14.81 -10.13 3.16
N VAL A 382 -15.54 -9.89 2.07
CA VAL A 382 -16.25 -8.64 1.78
C VAL A 382 -17.77 -8.89 1.75
N GLY A 383 -18.57 -7.93 2.23
CA GLY A 383 -20.02 -8.04 2.21
C GLY A 383 -20.54 -9.23 3.01
N SER A 384 -21.31 -10.10 2.37
CA SER A 384 -21.80 -11.36 2.95
C SER A 384 -20.70 -12.39 3.24
N GLY A 385 -19.52 -12.20 2.64
CA GLY A 385 -18.38 -13.10 2.79
C GLY A 385 -18.71 -14.56 2.47
N PHE A 386 -18.12 -15.48 3.22
CA PHE A 386 -18.38 -16.91 3.04
C PHE A 386 -19.84 -17.30 3.32
N GLY A 387 -20.52 -16.60 4.23
CA GLY A 387 -21.95 -16.83 4.50
C GLY A 387 -22.85 -16.51 3.30
N GLY A 388 -22.41 -15.67 2.36
CA GLY A 388 -23.12 -15.43 1.11
C GLY A 388 -23.16 -16.64 0.17
N CYS A 389 -22.18 -17.54 0.26
CA CYS A 389 -22.10 -18.74 -0.58
C CYS A 389 -23.21 -19.77 -0.27
N GLU A 390 -23.90 -19.61 0.86
CA GLU A 390 -24.96 -20.51 1.35
C GLU A 390 -26.38 -19.94 1.08
N VAL A 391 -26.49 -18.71 0.55
CA VAL A 391 -27.77 -18.01 0.35
C VAL A 391 -28.19 -18.04 -1.13
N PRO A 392 -29.43 -18.47 -1.47
CA PRO A 392 -29.94 -18.41 -2.83
C PRO A 392 -29.97 -16.99 -3.40
N GLY A 393 -29.64 -16.84 -4.69
CA GLY A 393 -29.58 -15.53 -5.37
C GLY A 393 -30.88 -14.72 -5.32
N SER A 394 -32.04 -15.36 -5.21
CA SER A 394 -33.34 -14.69 -5.01
C SER A 394 -33.49 -13.97 -3.66
N ILE A 395 -32.61 -14.26 -2.69
CA ILE A 395 -32.53 -13.65 -1.36
C ILE A 395 -31.26 -12.78 -1.25
N HIS A 396 -30.15 -13.23 -1.85
CA HIS A 396 -28.84 -12.56 -1.80
C HIS A 396 -28.72 -11.33 -2.71
N ASN A 397 -29.41 -11.32 -3.87
CA ASN A 397 -29.25 -10.24 -4.86
C ASN A 397 -29.75 -8.89 -4.32
N ASP A 398 -28.83 -7.96 -4.11
CA ASP A 398 -29.08 -6.59 -3.67
C ASP A 398 -29.89 -5.76 -4.71
N PRO A 399 -31.17 -5.41 -4.45
CA PRO A 399 -31.99 -4.66 -5.40
C PRO A 399 -31.66 -3.16 -5.36
N PHE A 400 -31.53 -2.51 -6.52
CA PHE A 400 -31.32 -1.07 -6.60
C PHE A 400 -32.59 -0.26 -6.25
N VAL A 401 -32.38 0.87 -5.57
CA VAL A 401 -33.39 1.88 -5.20
C VAL A 401 -32.83 3.29 -5.41
N SER A 402 -33.69 4.31 -5.43
CA SER A 402 -33.23 5.71 -5.41
C SER A 402 -32.50 6.01 -4.10
N ALA A 403 -31.31 6.58 -4.19
CA ALA A 403 -30.53 7.00 -3.02
C ALA A 403 -31.11 8.24 -2.32
N GLU A 404 -32.02 8.97 -2.97
CA GLU A 404 -32.77 10.08 -2.35
C GLU A 404 -33.87 9.57 -1.41
N ASN A 405 -34.29 8.30 -1.55
CA ASN A 405 -35.42 7.69 -0.85
C ASN A 405 -35.02 6.69 0.24
N THR A 406 -33.75 6.62 0.63
CA THR A 406 -33.28 5.77 1.74
C THR A 406 -33.38 6.48 3.09
N GLU A 407 -33.53 5.73 4.19
CA GLU A 407 -33.63 6.27 5.56
C GLU A 407 -32.46 7.18 5.93
N ASN A 408 -31.27 6.82 5.44
CA ASN A 408 -30.11 7.69 5.37
C ASN A 408 -29.81 7.94 3.88
N PRO A 409 -30.25 9.07 3.29
CA PRO A 409 -29.80 9.46 1.95
C PRO A 409 -28.32 9.89 2.02
N PRO A 410 -27.54 9.85 0.92
CA PRO A 410 -26.12 10.24 0.90
C PRO A 410 -25.86 11.71 1.29
N SER A 411 -25.87 12.00 2.59
CA SER A 411 -25.80 13.37 3.09
C SER A 411 -24.51 14.07 2.67
N VAL A 412 -24.64 15.33 2.27
CA VAL A 412 -23.53 16.11 1.75
C VAL A 412 -22.82 16.80 2.91
N ALA A 413 -22.06 16.02 3.68
CA ALA A 413 -21.09 16.55 4.63
C ALA A 413 -20.17 17.56 3.94
N ALA A 414 -19.88 18.68 4.60
CA ALA A 414 -19.16 19.82 4.02
C ALA A 414 -17.74 19.42 3.57
N SER A 415 -17.56 19.20 2.27
CA SER A 415 -16.41 18.54 1.65
C SER A 415 -16.06 19.19 0.30
N GLY A 416 -14.91 18.83 -0.28
CA GLY A 416 -14.51 19.26 -1.62
C GLY A 416 -15.55 18.90 -2.68
N ALA A 417 -16.08 17.68 -2.64
CA ALA A 417 -17.14 17.20 -3.51
C ALA A 417 -18.41 18.06 -3.40
N ALA A 418 -18.81 18.42 -2.17
CA ALA A 418 -19.92 19.35 -1.93
C ALA A 418 -19.68 20.72 -2.57
N ARG A 419 -18.52 21.33 -2.30
CA ARG A 419 -18.16 22.69 -2.76
C ARG A 419 -17.96 22.75 -4.28
N ASN A 420 -17.52 21.66 -4.89
CA ASN A 420 -17.21 21.55 -6.31
C ASN A 420 -18.36 20.92 -7.13
N GLY A 421 -19.55 20.74 -6.54
CA GLY A 421 -20.73 20.22 -7.24
C GLY A 421 -20.63 18.76 -7.72
N ILE A 422 -19.72 17.96 -7.16
CA ILE A 422 -19.54 16.55 -7.58
C ILE A 422 -20.77 15.74 -7.12
N PRO A 423 -21.55 15.16 -8.05
CA PRO A 423 -22.81 14.53 -7.70
C PRO A 423 -22.62 13.25 -6.88
N ARG A 424 -23.52 13.02 -5.92
CA ARG A 424 -23.65 11.74 -5.20
C ARG A 424 -24.31 10.67 -6.10
N PRO A 425 -24.20 9.37 -5.77
CA PRO A 425 -24.89 8.31 -6.50
C PRO A 425 -26.40 8.53 -6.47
N LYS A 426 -27.06 8.47 -7.63
CA LYS A 426 -28.54 8.51 -7.75
C LYS A 426 -29.21 7.21 -7.31
N LEU A 427 -28.47 6.10 -7.40
CA LEU A 427 -28.91 4.77 -7.01
C LEU A 427 -28.05 4.26 -5.88
N THR A 428 -28.65 3.45 -5.02
CA THR A 428 -27.99 2.63 -4.00
C THR A 428 -28.73 1.30 -3.89
N THR A 429 -28.26 0.37 -3.08
CA THR A 429 -28.91 -0.93 -2.89
C THR A 429 -29.78 -0.96 -1.63
N LYS A 430 -30.91 -1.68 -1.69
CA LYS A 430 -31.87 -1.83 -0.56
C LYS A 430 -31.30 -2.71 0.57
N THR A 431 -30.54 -3.72 0.20
CA THR A 431 -29.68 -4.54 1.07
C THR A 431 -28.22 -4.28 0.70
N ASN A 432 -27.27 -4.92 1.38
CA ASN A 432 -25.84 -4.71 1.10
C ASN A 432 -25.01 -6.01 1.22
N PHE A 433 -25.55 -7.13 0.75
CA PHE A 433 -24.83 -8.41 0.74
C PHE A 433 -23.57 -8.37 -0.14
N SER A 434 -23.53 -7.49 -1.14
CA SER A 434 -22.35 -7.18 -1.94
C SER A 434 -21.27 -6.36 -1.21
N GLY A 435 -21.57 -5.79 -0.04
CA GLY A 435 -20.60 -5.03 0.76
C GLY A 435 -20.06 -3.80 0.03
N GLY A 436 -20.92 -3.04 -0.64
CA GLY A 436 -20.61 -1.80 -1.35
C GLY A 436 -19.85 -1.97 -2.67
N ILE A 437 -19.53 -3.19 -3.10
CA ILE A 437 -18.71 -3.48 -4.29
C ILE A 437 -19.42 -4.51 -5.18
N GLN A 438 -19.68 -4.16 -6.43
CA GLN A 438 -20.33 -5.04 -7.41
C GLN A 438 -19.50 -5.10 -8.70
N GLY A 439 -19.16 -6.31 -9.13
CA GLY A 439 -18.40 -6.54 -10.36
C GLY A 439 -16.96 -6.00 -10.36
N GLY A 440 -16.37 -5.74 -9.20
CA GLY A 440 -15.04 -5.10 -9.06
C GLY A 440 -15.08 -3.62 -8.68
N ILE A 441 -16.27 -3.01 -8.68
CA ILE A 441 -16.46 -1.55 -8.67
C ILE A 441 -17.37 -1.11 -7.52
N SER A 442 -17.05 0.00 -6.85
CA SER A 442 -17.90 0.56 -5.79
C SER A 442 -19.28 1.01 -6.32
N ASN A 443 -20.36 0.57 -5.67
CA ASN A 443 -21.73 0.93 -6.06
C ASN A 443 -22.27 2.20 -5.35
N GLY A 444 -21.63 2.63 -4.26
CA GLY A 444 -22.00 3.81 -3.47
C GLY A 444 -22.67 3.49 -2.11
N ALA A 445 -23.05 2.23 -1.87
CA ALA A 445 -23.41 1.75 -0.54
C ALA A 445 -22.13 1.61 0.34
N PRO A 446 -22.25 1.53 1.68
CA PRO A 446 -21.10 1.36 2.56
C PRO A 446 -20.29 0.10 2.20
N ILE A 447 -18.99 0.26 1.96
CA ILE A 447 -18.11 -0.90 1.80
C ILE A 447 -17.84 -1.47 3.18
N TYR A 448 -18.02 -2.77 3.37
CA TYR A 448 -17.63 -3.42 4.62
C TYR A 448 -17.00 -4.80 4.36
N PHE A 449 -16.00 -5.12 5.19
CA PHE A 449 -15.24 -6.37 5.09
C PHE A 449 -14.74 -6.80 6.47
N ARG A 450 -14.39 -8.09 6.61
CA ARG A 450 -13.84 -8.67 7.85
C ARG A 450 -12.49 -9.33 7.57
N VAL A 451 -11.54 -9.08 8.47
CA VAL A 451 -10.15 -9.54 8.41
C VAL A 451 -9.86 -10.48 9.57
N GLY A 452 -9.42 -11.70 9.27
CA GLY A 452 -9.07 -12.72 10.26
C GLY A 452 -7.59 -12.70 10.61
N PHE A 453 -7.29 -12.63 11.90
CA PHE A 453 -5.94 -12.63 12.47
C PHE A 453 -5.69 -13.90 13.30
N LYS A 454 -4.55 -14.55 13.07
CA LYS A 454 -4.12 -15.69 13.89
C LYS A 454 -3.58 -15.23 15.27
N PRO A 455 -3.42 -16.14 16.25
CA PRO A 455 -2.70 -15.86 17.49
C PRO A 455 -1.27 -15.32 17.25
N ALA A 456 -0.73 -14.65 18.27
CA ALA A 456 0.63 -14.12 18.25
C ALA A 456 1.65 -15.29 18.31
N ALA A 457 2.54 -15.37 17.32
CA ALA A 457 3.47 -16.49 17.17
C ALA A 457 4.63 -16.53 18.19
N THR A 458 4.71 -15.55 19.09
CA THR A 458 5.65 -15.59 20.23
C THR A 458 4.82 -15.51 21.50
N ILE A 459 4.78 -16.60 22.25
CA ILE A 459 4.10 -16.76 23.53
C ILE A 459 5.15 -17.04 24.62
N GLY A 460 4.76 -16.94 25.89
CA GLY A 460 5.66 -17.18 27.04
C GLY A 460 5.82 -18.66 27.42
N GLN A 461 4.95 -19.55 26.90
CA GLN A 461 5.15 -20.99 27.00
C GLN A 461 6.37 -21.45 26.19
N GLU A 462 7.01 -22.52 26.65
CA GLU A 462 8.09 -23.18 25.90
C GLU A 462 7.52 -23.91 24.67
N GLN A 463 8.15 -23.73 23.51
CA GLN A 463 7.72 -24.34 22.25
C GLN A 463 8.81 -25.23 21.67
N THR A 464 8.44 -26.41 21.16
CA THR A 464 9.36 -27.27 20.40
C THR A 464 9.59 -26.69 18.99
N THR A 465 10.82 -26.85 18.50
CA THR A 465 11.29 -26.37 17.19
C THR A 465 12.58 -27.11 16.82
N ALA A 466 13.15 -26.86 15.64
CA ALA A 466 14.42 -27.43 15.20
C ALA A 466 15.49 -26.35 15.04
N THR A 467 16.76 -26.71 15.09
CA THR A 467 17.88 -25.84 14.70
C THR A 467 17.74 -25.39 13.23
N TYR A 468 18.30 -24.24 12.87
CA TYR A 468 18.19 -23.68 11.51
C TYR A 468 18.76 -24.58 10.40
N ASP A 469 19.66 -25.51 10.74
CA ASP A 469 20.24 -26.52 9.83
C ASP A 469 19.47 -27.85 9.81
N GLY A 470 18.42 -27.98 10.63
CA GLY A 470 17.63 -29.21 10.79
C GLY A 470 18.37 -30.35 11.52
N SER A 471 19.55 -30.10 12.11
CA SER A 471 20.39 -31.15 12.71
C SER A 471 19.86 -31.71 14.03
N SER A 472 19.02 -30.94 14.74
CA SER A 472 18.52 -31.27 16.08
C SER A 472 17.20 -30.58 16.41
N GLU A 473 16.34 -31.27 17.16
CA GLU A 473 15.21 -30.65 17.85
C GLU A 473 15.67 -29.88 19.09
N GLY A 474 14.86 -28.92 19.53
CA GLY A 474 15.12 -28.13 20.73
C GLY A 474 13.89 -27.39 21.24
N VAL A 475 14.07 -26.74 22.39
CA VAL A 475 12.99 -26.04 23.11
C VAL A 475 13.29 -24.54 23.16
N LEU A 476 12.37 -23.74 22.63
CA LEU A 476 12.46 -22.30 22.56
C LEU A 476 11.67 -21.65 23.71
N ALA A 477 12.37 -21.41 24.82
CA ALA A 477 11.87 -20.59 25.93
C ALA A 477 11.95 -19.09 25.57
N ALA A 478 10.89 -18.56 24.93
CA ALA A 478 10.80 -17.15 24.53
C ALA A 478 10.53 -16.23 25.73
N LYS A 479 11.60 -15.83 26.42
CA LYS A 479 11.53 -14.91 27.58
C LYS A 479 11.24 -13.48 27.10
N GLY A 480 10.02 -12.99 27.37
CA GLY A 480 9.62 -11.62 27.02
C GLY A 480 8.20 -11.26 27.43
N ARG A 481 7.76 -10.04 27.08
CA ARG A 481 6.38 -9.57 27.24
C ARG A 481 5.72 -9.45 25.86
N HIS A 482 4.92 -10.43 25.50
CA HIS A 482 4.29 -10.55 24.19
C HIS A 482 2.86 -10.00 24.21
N ASP A 483 2.30 -9.68 23.03
CA ASP A 483 0.89 -9.27 22.92
C ASP A 483 0.00 -10.53 22.99
N PRO A 484 -0.87 -10.68 24.02
CA PRO A 484 -1.76 -11.85 24.15
C PRO A 484 -2.87 -11.86 23.09
N SER A 485 -3.15 -10.73 22.44
CA SER A 485 -3.84 -10.67 21.16
C SER A 485 -3.40 -9.46 20.36
N VAL A 486 -3.24 -9.63 19.05
CA VAL A 486 -2.89 -8.54 18.11
C VAL A 486 -4.11 -7.72 17.68
N VAL A 487 -5.32 -8.24 17.89
CA VAL A 487 -6.57 -7.79 17.25
C VAL A 487 -6.96 -6.35 17.63
N PRO A 488 -6.93 -5.91 18.91
CA PRO A 488 -7.24 -4.52 19.27
C PRO A 488 -6.27 -3.48 18.69
N ARG A 489 -5.02 -3.89 18.43
CA ARG A 489 -3.97 -3.06 17.83
C ARG A 489 -4.03 -3.05 16.31
N ALA A 490 -4.71 -4.01 15.69
CA ALA A 490 -4.88 -4.08 14.24
C ALA A 490 -5.90 -3.07 13.70
N VAL A 491 -6.87 -2.62 14.51
CA VAL A 491 -7.90 -1.63 14.11
C VAL A 491 -7.37 -0.43 13.32
N PRO A 492 -6.45 0.42 13.83
CA PRO A 492 -5.92 1.56 13.07
C PRO A 492 -5.06 1.15 11.86
N ILE A 493 -4.52 -0.08 11.84
CA ILE A 493 -3.73 -0.59 10.71
C ILE A 493 -4.66 -1.02 9.56
N VAL A 494 -5.81 -1.61 9.89
CA VAL A 494 -6.88 -1.96 8.94
C VAL A 494 -7.52 -0.70 8.37
N GLU A 495 -7.84 0.31 9.20
CA GLU A 495 -8.32 1.62 8.72
C GLU A 495 -7.32 2.28 7.76
N ALA A 496 -6.03 2.30 8.13
CA ALA A 496 -4.98 2.88 7.29
C ALA A 496 -4.82 2.15 5.94
N MET A 497 -4.78 0.82 5.94
CA MET A 497 -4.68 0.05 4.68
C MET A 497 -5.92 0.22 3.80
N ALA A 498 -7.10 0.42 4.38
CA ALA A 498 -8.31 0.76 3.64
C ALA A 498 -8.22 2.16 3.02
N ALA A 499 -7.74 3.16 3.77
CA ALA A 499 -7.53 4.52 3.29
C ALA A 499 -6.58 4.55 2.07
N LEU A 500 -5.49 3.78 2.11
CA LEU A 500 -4.55 3.69 0.99
C LEU A 500 -5.20 3.13 -0.29
N VAL A 501 -6.00 2.06 -0.20
CA VAL A 501 -6.68 1.47 -1.37
C VAL A 501 -7.73 2.43 -1.95
N ILE A 502 -8.56 3.04 -1.10
CA ILE A 502 -9.59 3.98 -1.58
C ILE A 502 -8.94 5.23 -2.20
N MET A 503 -7.83 5.72 -1.64
CA MET A 503 -7.10 6.87 -2.18
C MET A 503 -6.48 6.56 -3.54
N ASP A 504 -5.84 5.40 -3.70
CA ASP A 504 -5.25 4.98 -4.98
C ASP A 504 -6.31 4.82 -6.08
N ALA A 505 -7.44 4.19 -5.74
CA ALA A 505 -8.59 4.04 -6.63
C ALA A 505 -9.28 5.38 -6.97
N VAL A 506 -9.33 6.33 -6.01
CA VAL A 506 -9.81 7.70 -6.25
C VAL A 506 -8.93 8.41 -7.28
N LEU A 507 -7.59 8.39 -7.12
CA LEU A 507 -6.69 9.04 -8.07
C LEU A 507 -6.78 8.43 -9.47
N ALA A 508 -6.82 7.09 -9.57
CA ALA A 508 -7.04 6.37 -10.82
C ALA A 508 -8.33 6.81 -11.53
N GLN A 509 -9.42 6.92 -10.78
CA GLN A 509 -10.71 7.31 -11.34
C GLN A 509 -10.79 8.81 -11.69
N GLN A 510 -10.13 9.70 -10.92
CA GLN A 510 -10.06 11.12 -11.28
C GLN A 510 -9.25 11.34 -12.57
N ALA A 511 -8.15 10.61 -12.78
CA ALA A 511 -7.41 10.67 -14.05
C ALA A 511 -8.31 10.30 -15.24
N ARG A 512 -9.15 9.27 -15.10
CA ARG A 512 -10.16 8.89 -16.12
C ARG A 512 -11.26 9.95 -16.28
N HIS A 513 -11.76 10.53 -15.20
CA HIS A 513 -12.76 11.60 -15.27
C HIS A 513 -12.22 12.84 -16.00
N THR A 514 -11.01 13.29 -15.66
CA THR A 514 -10.35 14.42 -16.34
C THR A 514 -10.13 14.11 -17.82
N ALA A 515 -9.56 12.96 -18.17
CA ALA A 515 -9.35 12.57 -19.57
C ALA A 515 -10.67 12.49 -20.36
N LYS A 516 -11.75 11.98 -19.76
CA LYS A 516 -13.10 11.95 -20.36
C LYS A 516 -13.69 13.36 -20.55
N SER A 517 -13.46 14.27 -19.61
CA SER A 517 -14.04 15.63 -19.64
C SER A 517 -13.54 16.50 -20.80
N LEU A 518 -12.42 16.11 -21.42
CA LEU A 518 -11.84 16.77 -22.61
C LEU A 518 -12.45 16.27 -23.94
N LEU A 519 -13.38 15.30 -23.90
CA LEU A 519 -14.04 14.74 -25.08
C LEU A 519 -15.47 15.30 -25.25
N PRO A 520 -15.96 15.48 -26.49
CA PRO A 520 -17.35 15.89 -26.72
C PRO A 520 -18.37 14.93 -26.08
N PRO A 521 -19.48 15.43 -25.51
CA PRO A 521 -20.51 14.58 -24.91
C PRO A 521 -21.21 13.73 -25.97
N LEU A 522 -21.42 12.45 -25.68
CA LEU A 522 -22.09 11.52 -26.59
C LEU A 522 -23.61 11.70 -26.51
N LYS A 523 -24.26 11.88 -27.67
CA LYS A 523 -25.71 12.11 -27.80
C LYS A 523 -26.61 10.98 -27.25
N GLN A 524 -26.04 9.83 -26.90
CA GLN A 524 -26.74 8.66 -26.37
C GLN A 524 -26.13 8.09 -25.08
N THR A 525 -25.23 8.82 -24.38
CA THR A 525 -24.90 8.44 -23.00
C THR A 525 -26.12 8.64 -22.08
N ILE A 526 -26.46 7.63 -21.29
CA ILE A 526 -27.40 7.80 -20.18
C ILE A 526 -26.77 8.76 -19.18
N ASN A 527 -27.31 9.98 -19.09
CA ASN A 527 -26.72 11.06 -18.30
C ASN A 527 -26.87 10.80 -16.79
N SER A 528 -25.83 10.19 -16.20
CA SER A 528 -25.72 9.95 -14.76
C SER A 528 -25.77 11.24 -13.94
N GLY A 529 -25.31 12.37 -14.51
CA GLY A 529 -25.61 13.73 -14.05
C GLY A 529 -26.28 14.55 -15.16
N LYS A 530 -27.07 15.57 -14.79
CA LYS A 530 -27.30 16.73 -15.67
C LYS A 530 -26.15 17.72 -15.46
N ASP A 531 -25.97 18.60 -16.43
CA ASP A 531 -24.79 19.44 -16.60
C ASP A 531 -24.65 20.50 -15.49
N THR A 532 -23.43 20.72 -15.02
CA THR A 532 -23.06 21.90 -14.18
C THR A 532 -21.55 22.16 -14.17
N VAL A 533 -20.89 22.10 -15.34
CA VAL A 533 -19.57 22.76 -15.56
C VAL A 533 -19.79 23.89 -16.58
N GLY A 534 -20.36 24.99 -16.10
CA GLY A 534 -20.73 26.13 -16.91
C GLY A 534 -19.54 27.02 -17.25
N ASN A 535 -18.76 26.66 -18.28
CA ASN A 535 -17.99 27.66 -19.02
C ASN A 535 -18.96 28.42 -19.92
N GLY A 536 -19.19 29.70 -19.60
CA GLY A 536 -20.29 30.46 -20.18
C GLY A 536 -20.10 30.83 -21.65
N VAL A 537 -20.91 30.23 -22.52
CA VAL A 537 -21.39 30.84 -23.77
C VAL A 537 -22.91 30.75 -23.76
N SER A 538 -23.59 31.88 -23.93
CA SER A 538 -25.05 31.96 -23.93
C SER A 538 -25.62 31.73 -25.33
N GLU A 539 -26.26 30.59 -25.57
CA GLU A 539 -27.10 30.38 -26.76
C GLU A 539 -28.58 30.38 -26.36
N ASN A 540 -29.32 31.36 -26.89
CA ASN A 540 -30.77 31.41 -26.77
C ASN A 540 -31.40 30.41 -27.73
N VAL A 541 -31.96 29.31 -27.23
CA VAL A 541 -32.85 28.45 -28.01
C VAL A 541 -34.27 28.99 -27.89
N GLN A 542 -34.80 29.54 -28.97
CA GLN A 542 -36.21 29.96 -29.03
C GLN A 542 -37.14 28.75 -29.13
N GLU A 543 -38.30 28.86 -28.49
CA GLU A 543 -39.34 27.84 -28.45
C GLU A 543 -40.39 28.12 -29.54
N SER A 544 -40.27 27.48 -30.70
CA SER A 544 -41.37 27.39 -31.68
C SER A 544 -41.32 26.11 -32.52
N ASP A 545 -42.47 25.80 -33.11
CA ASP A 545 -42.66 24.93 -34.28
C ASP A 545 -42.29 23.44 -34.15
N LEU A 546 -43.25 22.67 -33.62
CA LEU A 546 -43.67 21.42 -34.28
C LEU A 546 -45.15 21.11 -33.98
N LYS A 547 -46.03 21.62 -34.84
CA LYS A 547 -47.47 21.33 -34.85
C LYS A 547 -48.01 21.23 -36.29
N GLN A 548 -47.72 20.11 -36.95
CA GLN A 548 -48.53 19.49 -38.00
C GLN A 548 -48.09 18.04 -38.21
#